data_AF-A0A838P9V9-F1
#
_entry.id   AF-A0A838P9V9-F1
#
_cell.length_a   1.000
_cell.length_b   1.000
_cell.length_c   1.000
_cell.angle_alpha   90.00
_cell.angle_beta   90.00
_cell.angle_gamma   90.00
#
_symmetry.space_group_name_H-M   'P 1'
#
loop_
_entity.id
_entity.type
_entity.pdbx_description
1 polymer ?
#
loop_
_entity_poly.entity_id
_entity_poly.type
_entity_poly.pdbx_seq_one_letter_code
_entity_poly.pdbx_strand_id
1 'polypeptide(L)' 'MTKKGAVAARTAVLKRRTFTREFKLQVIREIEAGKTQAQVAREYQISDNTISKWRRELRQ' A
#
# COMPACT_ATOMS: atom_id res chain seq x y z
N MET A 1 8.74 -21.01 3.33
CA MET A 1 8.04 -19.99 4.15
C MET A 1 7.88 -18.75 3.27
N THR A 2 6.73 -18.19 2.93
CA THR A 2 5.30 -18.42 3.22
C THR A 2 4.52 -18.22 1.91
N LYS A 3 3.57 -19.12 1.68
CA LYS A 3 2.69 -19.15 0.51
C LYS A 3 1.75 -17.93 0.54
N LYS A 4 1.70 -17.13 -0.53
CA LYS A 4 0.56 -16.22 -0.79
C LYS A 4 -0.04 -16.61 -2.14
N GLY A 5 -1.18 -17.29 -2.06
CA GLY A 5 -1.90 -17.87 -3.17
C GLY A 5 -2.39 -16.82 -4.17
N ALA A 6 -2.25 -17.16 -5.44
CA ALA A 6 -2.94 -16.50 -6.52
C ALA A 6 -4.42 -16.94 -6.50
N VAL A 7 -5.29 -16.09 -5.95
CA VAL A 7 -6.73 -16.14 -6.24
C VAL A 7 -7.08 -14.82 -6.91
N ALA A 8 -6.93 -14.78 -8.24
CA ALA A 8 -7.45 -13.67 -9.05
C ALA A 8 -8.93 -13.94 -9.32
N ALA A 9 -9.78 -13.54 -8.37
CA ALA A 9 -11.22 -13.48 -8.57
C ALA A 9 -11.56 -12.26 -9.46
N ARG A 10 -12.14 -12.57 -10.62
CA ARG A 10 -13.09 -11.82 -11.47
C ARG A 10 -13.24 -10.31 -11.19
N THR A 11 -12.86 -9.53 -12.20
CA THR A 11 -12.90 -8.06 -12.28
C THR A 11 -14.32 -7.49 -12.19
N ALA A 12 -14.83 -7.27 -10.98
CA ALA A 12 -15.78 -6.18 -10.77
C ALA A 12 -15.00 -4.87 -10.93
N VAL A 13 -15.56 -3.86 -11.61
CA VAL A 13 -14.99 -2.50 -11.69
C VAL A 13 -15.03 -1.89 -10.28
N LEU A 14 -14.04 -2.24 -9.47
CA LEU A 14 -13.85 -1.68 -8.14
C LEU A 14 -13.44 -0.23 -8.33
N LYS A 15 -14.30 0.68 -7.86
CA LYS A 15 -14.04 2.12 -7.80
C LYS A 15 -12.64 2.32 -7.20
N ARG A 16 -11.71 2.86 -7.98
CA ARG A 16 -10.31 3.01 -7.57
C ARG A 16 -10.29 3.89 -6.32
N ARG A 17 -9.85 3.36 -5.18
CA ARG A 17 -9.61 4.16 -3.97
C ARG A 17 -8.59 5.24 -4.32
N THR A 18 -9.01 6.50 -4.25
CA THR A 18 -8.14 7.67 -4.40
C THR A 18 -7.61 8.05 -3.04
N PHE A 19 -6.29 8.20 -2.95
CA PHE A 19 -5.61 8.65 -1.73
C PHE A 19 -4.99 10.00 -1.98
N THR A 20 -5.14 10.93 -1.03
CA THR A 20 -4.55 12.27 -1.12
C THR A 20 -3.04 12.19 -0.99
N ARG A 21 -2.34 13.21 -1.50
CA ARG A 21 -0.87 13.26 -1.44
C ARG A 21 -0.37 13.32 0.00
N GLU A 22 -1.05 14.05 0.89
CA GLU A 22 -0.67 14.11 2.32
C GLU A 22 -0.74 12.73 2.96
N PHE A 23 -1.79 11.96 2.65
CA PHE A 23 -1.95 10.61 3.19
C PHE A 23 -0.84 9.67 2.70
N LYS A 24 -0.49 9.72 1.41
CA LYS A 24 0.64 8.94 0.88
C LYS A 24 1.95 9.28 1.62
N LEU A 25 2.22 10.56 1.85
CA LEU A 25 3.42 11.02 2.56
C LEU A 25 3.44 10.59 4.03
N GLN A 26 2.30 10.68 4.73
CA GLN A 26 2.19 10.19 6.11
C GLN A 26 2.56 8.70 6.21
N VAL A 27 2.00 7.88 5.31
CA VAL A 27 2.30 6.44 5.25
C VAL A 27 3.79 6.20 4.97
N ILE A 28 4.42 6.96 4.07
CA ILE A 28 5.85 6.83 3.79
C ILE A 28 6.70 7.21 5.01
N ARG A 29 6.38 8.32 5.68
CA ARG A 29 7.10 8.80 6.88
C ARG A 29 7.07 7.79 8.02
N GLU A 30 5.93 7.13 8.23
CA GLU A 30 5.79 6.07 9.23
C GLU A 30 6.73 4.89 8.94
N ILE A 31 6.93 4.56 7.67
CA ILE A 31 7.85 3.51 7.27
C ILE A 31 9.31 3.97 7.42
N GLU A 32 9.61 5.24 7.12
CA GLU A 32 10.93 5.84 7.36
C GLU A 32 11.26 5.97 8.85
N ALA A 33 10.25 6.16 9.70
CA ALA A 33 10.35 6.13 11.15
C ALA A 33 10.62 4.73 11.72
N GLY A 34 10.68 3.70 10.87
CA GLY A 34 11.06 2.33 11.24
C GLY A 34 9.90 1.34 11.30
N LYS A 35 8.65 1.75 11.06
CA LYS A 35 7.55 0.77 10.93
C LYS A 35 7.74 -0.07 9.68
N THR A 36 7.36 -1.34 9.75
CA THR A 36 7.38 -2.19 8.56
C THR A 36 6.21 -1.84 7.63
N GLN A 37 6.41 -1.99 6.32
CA GLN A 37 5.34 -1.78 5.33
C GLN A 37 4.11 -2.65 5.62
N ALA A 38 4.32 -3.89 6.11
CA ALA A 38 3.24 -4.81 6.44
C ALA A 38 2.42 -4.33 7.64
N GLN A 39 3.05 -3.69 8.63
CA GLN A 39 2.36 -3.11 9.78
C GLN A 39 1.51 -1.92 9.35
N VAL A 40 2.10 -0.98 8.61
CA VAL A 40 1.40 0.21 8.09
C VAL A 40 0.25 -0.19 7.14
N ALA A 41 0.46 -1.21 6.30
CA ALA A 41 -0.58 -1.76 5.44
C ALA A 41 -1.80 -2.26 6.23
N ARG A 42 -1.58 -2.94 7.36
CA ARG A 42 -2.66 -3.42 8.23
C ARG A 42 -3.35 -2.28 8.98
N GLU A 43 -2.57 -1.37 9.54
CA GLU A 43 -3.05 -0.21 10.32
C GLU A 43 -3.96 0.69 9.48
N TYR A 44 -3.55 1.01 8.27
CA TYR A 44 -4.29 1.90 7.37
C TYR A 44 -5.20 1.15 6.36
N GLN A 45 -5.31 -0.18 6.47
CA GLN A 45 -6.07 -1.05 5.56
C GLN A 45 -5.76 -0.83 4.07
N ILE A 46 -4.47 -0.73 3.76
CA ILE A 46 -3.93 -0.51 2.42
C ILE A 46 -3.17 -1.77 2.00
N SER A 47 -3.17 -2.10 0.72
CA SER A 47 -2.33 -3.20 0.23
C SER A 47 -0.86 -2.79 0.17
N ASP A 48 0.02 -3.74 0.48
CA ASP A 48 1.48 -3.60 0.40
C ASP A 48 1.96 -3.20 -1.02
N ASN A 49 1.28 -3.70 -2.05
CA ASN A 49 1.52 -3.32 -3.45
C ASN A 49 1.22 -1.82 -3.69
N THR A 50 0.18 -1.27 -3.06
CA THR A 50 -0.17 0.16 -3.20
C THR A 50 0.91 1.05 -2.56
N ILE A 51 1.39 0.69 -1.38
CA ILE A 51 2.49 1.39 -0.70
C ILE A 51 3.78 1.35 -1.54
N SER A 52 4.08 0.19 -2.13
CA SER A 52 5.23 0.03 -3.04
C SER A 52 5.13 0.92 -4.28
N LYS A 53 3.93 1.11 -4.83
CA LYS A 53 3.71 2.05 -5.93
C LYS A 53 3.97 3.50 -5.51
N TRP A 54 3.47 3.93 -4.34
CA TRP A 54 3.70 5.30 -3.87
C TRP A 54 5.18 5.62 -3.64
N ARG A 55 5.97 4.65 -3.15
CA ARG A 55 7.42 4.81 -3.03
C ARG A 55 8.11 5.10 -4.37
N ARG A 56 7.61 4.50 -5.46
CA ARG A 56 8.12 4.74 -6.80
C ARG A 56 7.64 6.09 -7.33
N GLU A 57 6.36 6.42 -7.14
CA GLU A 57 5.77 7.70 -7.55
C GLU A 57 6.42 8.91 -6.85
N LEU A 58 6.79 8.78 -5.57
CA LEU A 58 7.37 9.88 -4.77
C LEU A 58 8.89 10.05 -4.93
N ARG A 59 9.57 9.08 -5.55
CA ARG A 59 11.02 9.13 -5.81
C ARG A 59 11.36 9.77 -7.17
N GLN A 60 10.38 9.90 -8.06
CA GLN A 60 10.51 10.61 -9.34
C GLN A 60 10.11 12.07 -9.18
#